data_AF-A0A7C5GEC5-F1
#
_entry.id   AF-A0A7C5GEC5-F1
#
_cell.length_a   1.000
_cell.length_b   1.000
_cell.length_c   1.000
_cell.angle_alpha   90.00
_cell.angle_beta   90.00
_cell.angle_gamma   90.00
#
_symmetry.space_group_name_H-M   'P 1'
#
loop_
_entity.id
_entity.type
_entity.pdbx_description
1 polymer ?
#
loop_
_entity_poly.entity_id
_entity_poly.type
_entity_poly.pdbx_seq_one_letter_code
_entity_poly.pdbx_strand_id
1 'polypeptide(L)'
;MNFGRLFFILSTVLLIPLSWVFSEADYGDLYFSTISSEDGLSNDSVYCLLQDRRGFMWAGTFGGLDRYDGNELVSFKPGGPAETSISGSVIFALAE
;
A
#
# COMPACT_ATOMS: atom_id res chain seq x y z
N MET A 1 27.28 57.01 -0.08
CA MET A 1 26.55 55.72 -0.18
C MET A 1 26.40 55.17 1.23
N ASN A 2 25.17 55.07 1.77
CA ASN A 2 24.96 54.82 3.21
C ASN A 2 25.33 53.38 3.59
N PHE A 3 26.27 53.24 4.53
CA PHE A 3 26.78 51.95 5.02
C PHE A 3 25.64 51.01 5.50
N GLY A 4 24.58 51.58 6.09
CA GLY A 4 23.39 50.83 6.50
C GLY A 4 22.56 50.24 5.35
N ARG A 5 22.53 50.89 4.17
CA ARG A 5 21.85 50.35 2.97
C ARG A 5 22.61 49.18 2.37
N LEU A 6 23.95 49.23 2.41
CA LEU A 6 24.82 48.16 1.94
C LEU A 6 24.70 46.91 2.83
N PHE A 7 24.66 47.09 4.15
CA PHE A 7 24.49 46.00 5.11
C PHE A 7 23.12 45.30 4.99
N PHE A 8 22.05 46.08 4.76
CA PHE A 8 20.70 45.53 4.59
C PHE A 8 20.59 44.63 3.36
N ILE A 9 21.13 45.09 2.21
CA ILE A 9 21.14 44.35 0.94
C ILE A 9 21.96 43.05 1.06
N LEU A 10 23.11 43.09 1.72
CA LEU A 10 23.96 41.92 1.98
C LEU A 10 23.25 40.87 2.85
N SER A 11 22.49 41.27 3.87
CA SER A 11 21.74 40.32 4.71
C SER A 11 20.60 39.65 3.96
N THR A 12 19.89 40.39 3.09
CA THR A 12 18.80 39.84 2.28
C THR A 12 19.31 38.86 1.23
N VAL A 13 20.46 39.14 0.60
CA VAL A 13 21.07 38.25 -0.41
C VAL A 13 21.61 36.95 0.20
N LEU A 14 22.00 36.96 1.48
CA LEU A 14 22.48 35.77 2.19
C LEU A 14 21.34 34.90 2.77
N LEU A 15 20.19 35.51 3.10
CA LEU A 15 19.04 34.80 3.69
C LEU A 15 18.06 34.24 2.65
N ILE A 16 17.99 34.84 1.45
CA ILE A 16 17.13 34.34 0.36
C ILE A 16 17.49 32.91 -0.06
N PRO A 17 18.75 32.49 -0.29
CA PRO A 17 19.05 31.11 -0.69
C PRO A 17 18.79 30.05 0.40
N LEU A 18 18.65 30.45 1.67
CA LEU A 18 18.34 29.52 2.77
C LEU A 18 16.93 28.94 2.67
N SER A 19 15.99 29.73 2.12
CA SER A 19 14.65 29.25 1.78
C SER A 19 14.59 28.43 0.50
N TRP A 20 15.66 28.41 -0.32
CA TRP A 20 15.77 27.59 -1.53
C TRP A 20 16.49 26.26 -1.31
N VAL A 21 16.86 25.94 -0.08
CA VAL A 21 17.01 24.55 0.38
C VAL A 21 15.59 23.99 0.55
N PHE A 22 14.84 24.04 -0.54
CA PHE A 22 13.51 23.50 -0.63
C PHE A 22 13.60 21.99 -0.41
N SER A 23 12.75 21.51 0.48
CA SER A 23 12.44 20.10 0.67
C SER A 23 12.19 19.43 -0.69
N GLU A 24 13.19 18.73 -1.22
CA GLU A 24 12.99 17.78 -2.29
C GLU A 24 12.30 16.57 -1.65
N ALA A 25 11.00 16.43 -1.88
CA ALA A 25 10.28 15.23 -1.47
C ALA A 25 10.79 14.09 -2.34
N ASP A 26 11.82 13.39 -1.86
CA ASP A 26 12.27 12.13 -2.42
C ASP A 26 11.19 11.07 -2.16
N TYR A 27 10.32 10.89 -3.14
CA TYR A 27 9.47 9.70 -3.21
C TYR A 27 10.39 8.56 -3.66
N GLY A 28 11.23 8.07 -2.74
CA GLY A 28 12.17 6.99 -3.04
C GLY A 28 11.49 5.83 -3.78
N ASP A 29 12.27 5.05 -4.52
CA ASP A 29 11.77 3.99 -5.40
C ASP A 29 10.70 3.13 -4.69
N LEU A 30 9.55 3.00 -5.33
CA LEU A 30 8.48 2.13 -4.85
C LEU A 30 8.83 0.69 -5.16
N TYR A 31 9.07 -0.11 -4.13
CA TYR A 31 9.25 -1.55 -4.24
C TYR A 31 7.92 -2.27 -4.00
N PHE A 32 7.59 -3.19 -4.91
CA PHE A 32 6.40 -4.00 -4.82
C PHE A 32 6.78 -5.47 -4.69
N SER A 33 6.14 -6.16 -3.75
CA SER A 33 6.12 -7.62 -3.67
C SER A 33 4.85 -8.14 -4.34
N THR A 34 4.98 -9.18 -5.14
CA THR A 34 3.85 -9.81 -5.82
C THR A 34 3.47 -11.09 -5.09
N ILE A 35 2.15 -11.29 -4.91
CA ILE A 35 1.56 -12.57 -4.50
C ILE A 35 0.58 -12.95 -5.59
N SER A 36 0.74 -14.15 -6.15
CA SER A 36 -0.01 -14.67 -7.28
C SER A 36 -0.59 -16.05 -6.96
N SER A 37 -1.28 -16.64 -7.93
CA SER A 37 -1.73 -18.03 -7.85
C SER A 37 -0.57 -19.04 -7.73
N GLU A 38 0.63 -18.69 -8.22
CA GLU A 38 1.85 -19.49 -8.02
C GLU A 38 2.29 -19.50 -6.55
N ASP A 39 1.96 -18.45 -5.79
CA ASP A 39 2.25 -18.31 -4.36
C ASP A 39 1.11 -18.84 -3.47
N GLY A 40 0.03 -19.35 -4.06
CA GLY A 40 -1.10 -19.96 -3.37
C GLY A 40 -2.41 -19.15 -3.40
N LEU A 41 -2.44 -17.98 -4.04
CA LEU A 41 -3.67 -17.19 -4.19
C LEU A 41 -4.74 -18.01 -4.94
N SER A 42 -6.01 -17.85 -4.55
CA SER A 42 -7.08 -18.66 -5.13
C SER A 42 -7.27 -18.41 -6.62
N ASN A 43 -7.02 -17.18 -7.07
CA ASN A 43 -7.00 -16.79 -8.48
C ASN A 43 -6.30 -15.42 -8.64
N ASP A 44 -5.61 -15.20 -9.76
CA ASP A 44 -4.95 -13.91 -10.06
C ASP A 44 -5.94 -12.76 -10.28
N SER A 45 -7.20 -13.05 -10.58
CA SER A 45 -8.27 -12.06 -10.69
C SER A 45 -8.86 -11.73 -9.32
N VAL A 46 -8.30 -10.72 -8.68
CA VAL A 46 -8.79 -10.14 -7.41
C VAL A 46 -9.83 -9.05 -7.70
N TYR A 47 -11.01 -9.17 -7.10
CA TYR A 47 -12.12 -8.21 -7.26
C TYR A 47 -12.29 -7.26 -6.07
N CYS A 48 -11.93 -7.69 -4.86
CA CYS A 48 -12.05 -6.87 -3.67
C CYS A 48 -10.98 -7.19 -2.64
N LEU A 49 -10.60 -6.18 -1.85
CA LEU A 49 -9.65 -6.26 -0.75
C LEU A 49 -10.26 -5.62 0.50
N LEU A 50 -10.02 -6.22 1.66
CA LEU A 50 -10.43 -5.70 2.97
C LEU A 50 -9.36 -6.04 4.00
N GLN A 51 -8.95 -5.08 4.83
CA GLN A 51 -8.21 -5.39 6.06
C GLN A 51 -9.19 -5.44 7.21
N ASP A 52 -9.18 -6.52 8.00
CA ASP A 52 -10.02 -6.61 9.19
C ASP A 52 -9.40 -5.91 10.42
N ARG A 53 -10.17 -5.73 11.50
CA ARG A 53 -9.72 -5.10 12.75
C ARG A 53 -8.58 -5.83 13.45
N ARG A 54 -8.31 -7.09 13.09
CA ARG A 54 -7.20 -7.88 13.64
C ARG A 54 -5.93 -7.73 12.79
N GLY A 55 -6.02 -7.06 11.64
CA GLY A 55 -4.92 -6.78 10.73
C GLY A 55 -4.79 -7.78 9.58
N PHE A 56 -5.68 -8.78 9.45
CA PHE A 56 -5.62 -9.72 8.33
C PHE A 56 -6.10 -9.04 7.05
N MET A 57 -5.38 -9.30 5.96
CA MET A 57 -5.77 -8.91 4.62
C MET A 57 -6.63 -10.00 4.00
N TRP A 58 -7.80 -9.62 3.50
CA TRP A 58 -8.74 -10.50 2.81
C TRP A 58 -8.82 -10.10 1.35
N ALA A 59 -8.68 -11.08 0.45
CA ALA A 59 -8.78 -10.90 -0.99
C ALA A 59 -9.92 -11.76 -1.55
N GLY A 60 -10.95 -11.12 -2.07
CA GLY A 60 -12.00 -11.80 -2.83
C GLY A 60 -11.59 -11.95 -4.29
N THR A 61 -11.54 -13.19 -4.77
CA THR A 61 -11.07 -13.52 -6.12
C THR A 61 -12.16 -14.21 -6.95
N PHE A 62 -11.86 -14.55 -8.20
CA PHE A 62 -12.70 -15.44 -9.01
C PHE A 62 -12.71 -16.90 -8.52
N GLY A 63 -11.66 -17.33 -7.84
CA GLY A 63 -11.44 -18.74 -7.43
C GLY A 63 -11.73 -19.04 -5.97
N GLY A 64 -11.95 -18.02 -5.15
CA GLY A 64 -12.26 -18.17 -3.73
C GLY A 64 -11.99 -16.88 -2.94
N LEU A 65 -11.99 -17.03 -1.63
CA LEU A 65 -11.58 -16.00 -0.68
C LEU A 65 -10.20 -16.37 -0.14
N ASP A 66 -9.27 -15.43 -0.10
CA ASP A 66 -7.94 -15.63 0.49
C ASP A 66 -7.74 -14.72 1.69
N ARG A 67 -7.09 -15.23 2.73
CA ARG A 67 -6.68 -14.47 3.91
C ARG A 67 -5.16 -14.50 4.06
N TYR A 68 -4.56 -13.34 4.20
CA TYR A 68 -3.12 -13.15 4.37
C TYR A 68 -2.81 -12.42 5.67
N ASP A 69 -1.81 -12.90 6.41
CA ASP A 69 -1.39 -12.32 7.69
C ASP A 69 -0.05 -11.55 7.63
N GLY A 70 0.54 -11.43 6.44
CA GLY A 70 1.89 -10.88 6.24
C GLY A 70 2.97 -11.94 6.02
N ASN A 71 2.68 -13.21 6.31
CA ASN A 71 3.59 -14.33 6.10
C ASN A 71 2.90 -15.52 5.41
N GLU A 72 1.72 -15.90 5.90
CA GLU A 72 0.98 -17.08 5.44
C GLU A 72 -0.32 -16.69 4.74
N LEU A 73 -0.65 -17.46 3.70
CA LEU A 73 -1.86 -17.33 2.91
C LEU A 73 -2.76 -18.54 3.13
N VAL A 74 -4.02 -18.30 3.49
CA VAL A 74 -5.04 -19.33 3.66
C VAL A 74 -6.17 -19.11 2.65
N SER A 75 -6.41 -20.11 1.81
CA SER A 75 -7.45 -20.06 0.77
C SER A 75 -8.72 -20.79 1.21
N PHE A 76 -9.85 -20.17 0.92
CA PHE A 76 -11.20 -20.70 1.13
C PHE A 76 -11.85 -20.92 -0.24
N LYS A 77 -12.16 -22.17 -0.57
CA LYS A 77 -12.63 -22.59 -1.91
C LYS A 77 -13.79 -23.59 -1.81
N PRO A 78 -14.72 -23.62 -2.79
CA PRO A 78 -15.74 -24.66 -2.85
C PRO A 78 -15.15 -26.07 -2.91
N GLY A 79 -15.70 -26.97 -2.09
CA GLY A 79 -15.26 -28.38 -2.05
C GLY A 79 -13.91 -28.61 -1.36
N GLY A 80 -13.35 -27.59 -0.70
CA GLY A 80 -12.18 -27.74 0.17
C GLY A 80 -12.48 -28.48 1.48
N PRO A 81 -11.49 -28.59 2.38
CA PRO A 81 -11.69 -29.05 3.75
C PRO A 81 -12.86 -28.33 4.43
N ALA A 82 -13.56 -29.02 5.33
CA ALA A 82 -14.78 -28.48 5.95
C ALA A 82 -14.58 -27.09 6.62
N GLU A 83 -13.39 -26.83 7.17
CA GLU A 83 -13.04 -25.57 7.83
C GLU A 83 -12.76 -24.41 6.86
N THR A 84 -12.45 -24.71 5.59
CA THR A 84 -12.11 -23.72 4.55
C THR A 84 -13.03 -23.79 3.32
N SER A 85 -14.14 -24.51 3.43
CA SER A 85 -15.10 -24.67 2.35
C SER A 85 -16.11 -23.53 2.34
N ILE A 86 -16.33 -22.94 1.18
CA ILE A 86 -17.33 -21.88 0.94
C ILE A 86 -18.28 -22.28 -0.18
N SER A 87 -19.49 -21.73 -0.21
CA SER A 87 -20.53 -22.15 -1.14
C SER A 87 -20.32 -21.68 -2.59
N GLY A 88 -19.49 -20.66 -2.81
CA GLY A 88 -19.23 -20.09 -4.14
C GLY A 88 -17.77 -19.67 -4.28
N SER A 89 -17.28 -19.60 -5.52
CA SER A 89 -15.88 -19.25 -5.80
C SER A 89 -15.65 -17.78 -6.11
N VAL A 90 -16.68 -17.05 -6.58
CA VAL A 90 -16.51 -15.66 -7.01
C VAL A 90 -16.92 -14.71 -5.89
N ILE A 91 -15.97 -13.91 -5.41
CA ILE A 91 -16.16 -12.99 -4.29
C ILE A 91 -16.03 -11.54 -4.77
N PHE A 92 -17.15 -10.83 -4.88
CA PHE A 92 -17.20 -9.47 -5.42
C PHE A 92 -17.04 -8.37 -4.37
N ALA A 93 -17.39 -8.65 -3.12
CA ALA A 93 -17.38 -7.67 -2.05
C ALA A 93 -17.13 -8.33 -0.70
N LEU A 94 -16.51 -7.57 0.18
CA LEU A 94 -16.23 -7.92 1.57
C LEU A 94 -16.68 -6.76 2.46
N ALA A 95 -17.14 -7.08 3.66
CA ALA A 95 -17.55 -6.10 4.67
C ALA A 95 -17.23 -6.63 6.07
N GLU A 96 -16.93 -5.72 6.99
CA GLU A 96 -16.69 -5.98 8.43
C GLU A 96 -17.58 -5.10 9.32
#